data_AF-A0A651H7A5-F1
#
_entry.id   AF-A0A651H7A5-F1
#
_cell.length_a   1.000
_cell.length_b   1.000
_cell.length_c   1.000
_cell.angle_alpha   90.00
_cell.angle_beta   90.00
_cell.angle_gamma   90.00
#
_symmetry.space_group_name_H-M   'P 1'
#
loop_
_entity.id
_entity.type
_entity.pdbx_description
1 polymer ?
#
loop_
_entity_poly.entity_id
_entity_poly.type
_entity_poly.pdbx_seq_one_letter_code
_entity_poly.pdbx_strand_id
1 'polypeptide(L)'
;MSPSRLETLGRMLESRPDDPRLRFGLAMEYLSQDRLEEGVEELRRYLALTDDEGNAWGRLGAALRSLGQDEEAREAYGNGIAAARRHAHPTMVDEFQEVLDDWD
;
A
#
# COMPACT_ATOMS: atom_id res chain seq x y z
N MET A 1 28.25 -11.71 -3.17
CA MET A 1 27.27 -10.81 -2.54
C MET A 1 25.98 -11.60 -2.40
N SER A 2 25.29 -11.51 -1.27
CA SER A 2 23.94 -12.06 -1.15
C SER A 2 22.97 -11.19 -1.95
N PRO A 3 21.98 -11.77 -2.65
CA PRO A 3 20.99 -10.97 -3.36
C PRO A 3 20.26 -10.05 -2.38
N SER A 4 19.94 -8.83 -2.81
CA SER A 4 19.09 -7.92 -2.05
C SER A 4 17.70 -8.53 -1.84
N ARG A 5 16.95 -7.96 -0.88
CA ARG A 5 15.57 -8.36 -0.64
C ARG A 5 14.70 -8.18 -1.89
N LEU A 6 14.89 -7.08 -2.63
CA LEU A 6 14.22 -6.81 -3.91
C LEU A 6 14.52 -7.89 -4.95
N GLU A 7 15.79 -8.21 -5.18
CA GLU A 7 16.18 -9.24 -6.15
C GLU A 7 15.60 -10.61 -5.78
N THR A 8 15.59 -10.94 -4.50
CA THR A 8 15.03 -12.19 -4.00
C THR A 8 13.52 -12.26 -4.25
N LEU A 9 12.78 -11.20 -3.91
CA LEU A 9 11.34 -11.13 -4.10
C LEU A 9 10.94 -11.09 -5.59
N GLY A 10 11.66 -10.33 -6.41
CA GLY A 10 11.45 -10.27 -7.86
C GLY A 10 11.60 -11.64 -8.51
N ARG A 11 12.66 -12.38 -8.16
CA ARG A 11 12.87 -13.75 -8.65
C ARG A 11 11.75 -14.71 -8.24
N MET A 12 11.23 -14.55 -7.04
CA MET A 12 10.11 -15.37 -6.56
C MET A 12 8.81 -15.07 -7.32
N LEU A 13 8.60 -13.82 -7.74
CA LEU A 13 7.47 -13.41 -8.58
C LEU A 13 7.57 -13.95 -10.01
N GLU A 14 8.77 -14.16 -10.57
CA GLU A 14 8.91 -14.78 -11.90
C GLU A 14 8.23 -16.15 -11.97
N SER A 15 8.24 -16.90 -10.86
CA SER A 15 7.57 -18.21 -10.77
C SER A 15 6.13 -18.13 -10.24
N ARG A 16 5.73 -16.99 -9.66
CA ARG A 16 4.42 -16.77 -9.03
C ARG A 16 3.97 -15.32 -9.26
N PRO A 17 3.63 -14.93 -10.50
CA PRO A 17 3.45 -13.52 -10.87
C PRO A 17 2.31 -12.83 -10.10
N ASP A 18 1.33 -13.57 -9.63
CA ASP A 18 0.16 -13.04 -8.93
C ASP A 18 0.13 -13.36 -7.44
N ASP A 19 1.28 -13.66 -6.82
CA ASP A 19 1.35 -13.89 -5.37
C ASP A 19 1.25 -12.54 -4.61
N PRO A 20 0.12 -12.25 -3.95
CA PRO A 20 -0.08 -10.93 -3.34
C PRO A 20 0.89 -10.70 -2.18
N ARG A 21 1.33 -11.77 -1.49
CA ARG A 21 2.29 -11.62 -0.38
C ARG A 21 3.64 -11.12 -0.89
N LEU A 22 4.05 -11.58 -2.07
CA LEU A 22 5.29 -11.11 -2.69
C LEU A 22 5.17 -9.67 -3.18
N ARG A 23 4.03 -9.29 -3.77
CA ARG A 23 3.75 -7.92 -4.19
C ARG A 23 3.76 -6.95 -3.01
N PHE A 24 3.07 -7.29 -1.92
CA PHE A 24 3.11 -6.50 -0.69
C PHE A 24 4.54 -6.41 -0.14
N GLY A 25 5.28 -7.51 -0.14
CA GLY A 25 6.68 -7.53 0.27
C GLY A 25 7.59 -6.61 -0.57
N LEU A 26 7.41 -6.60 -1.89
CA LEU A 26 8.13 -5.68 -2.78
C LEU A 26 7.76 -4.23 -2.52
N ALA A 27 6.46 -3.95 -2.38
CA ALA A 27 5.99 -2.61 -2.04
C ALA A 27 6.68 -2.09 -0.78
N MET A 28 6.73 -2.89 0.29
CA MET A 28 7.34 -2.45 1.55
C MET A 28 8.84 -2.20 1.41
N GLU A 29 9.52 -3.03 0.63
CA GLU A 29 10.94 -2.86 0.37
C GLU A 29 11.21 -1.61 -0.49
N TYR A 30 10.39 -1.32 -1.51
CA TYR A 30 10.49 -0.09 -2.28
C TYR A 30 10.23 1.16 -1.42
N LEU A 31 9.15 1.16 -0.63
CA LEU A 31 8.84 2.28 0.26
C LEU A 31 9.94 2.52 1.30
N SER A 32 10.56 1.45 1.84
CA SER A 32 11.69 1.57 2.77
C SER A 32 12.94 2.19 2.12
N GLN A 33 13.05 2.16 0.79
CA GLN A 33 14.14 2.73 0.02
C GLN A 33 13.78 4.08 -0.60
N ASP A 34 12.68 4.72 -0.15
CA ASP A 34 12.14 5.98 -0.69
C ASP A 34 11.75 5.90 -2.19
N ARG A 35 11.62 4.68 -2.71
CA ARG A 35 11.19 4.39 -4.08
C ARG A 35 9.66 4.37 -4.13
N LEU A 36 9.08 5.54 -3.93
CA LEU A 36 7.65 5.71 -3.70
C LEU A 36 6.81 5.28 -4.90
N GLU A 37 7.22 5.63 -6.12
CA GLU A 37 6.50 5.28 -7.36
C GLU A 37 6.38 3.76 -7.55
N GLU A 38 7.47 3.01 -7.37
CA GLU A 38 7.45 1.55 -7.47
C GLU A 38 6.67 0.90 -6.31
N GLY A 39 6.75 1.49 -5.11
CA GLY A 39 5.95 1.06 -3.96
C GLY A 39 4.45 1.19 -4.21
N VAL A 40 4.03 2.32 -4.80
CA VAL A 40 2.65 2.59 -5.21
C VAL A 40 2.18 1.57 -6.26
N GLU A 41 3.01 1.29 -7.27
CA GLU A 41 2.67 0.30 -8.31
C GLU A 41 2.39 -1.07 -7.70
N GLU A 42 3.28 -1.57 -6.82
CA GLU A 42 3.10 -2.89 -6.21
C GLU A 42 1.94 -2.93 -5.20
N LEU A 43 1.67 -1.84 -4.48
CA LEU A 43 0.46 -1.73 -3.65
C LEU A 43 -0.82 -1.80 -4.48
N ARG A 44 -0.88 -1.11 -5.62
CA ARG A 44 -2.04 -1.17 -6.52
C ARG A 44 -2.27 -2.58 -7.05
N ARG A 45 -1.19 -3.27 -7.45
CA ARG A 45 -1.27 -4.67 -7.91
C ARG A 45 -1.66 -5.63 -6.78
N TYR A 46 -1.20 -5.40 -5.57
CA TYR A 46 -1.65 -6.14 -4.38
C TYR A 46 -3.15 -5.97 -4.15
N LEU A 47 -3.61 -4.71 -4.09
CA LEU A 47 -5.00 -4.35 -3.83
C LEU A 47 -5.97 -4.86 -4.91
N ALA A 48 -5.51 -5.03 -6.15
CA ALA A 48 -6.29 -5.64 -7.22
C ALA A 48 -6.54 -7.15 -7.01
N LEU A 49 -5.75 -7.82 -6.17
CA LEU A 49 -5.78 -9.27 -5.94
C LEU A 49 -6.33 -9.66 -4.57
N THR A 50 -6.51 -8.70 -3.66
CA THR A 50 -6.82 -8.98 -2.25
C THR A 50 -7.97 -8.14 -1.72
N ASP A 51 -8.82 -8.77 -0.90
CA ASP A 51 -9.75 -8.05 -0.04
C ASP A 51 -9.00 -7.49 1.19
N ASP A 52 -8.20 -6.44 0.99
CA ASP A 52 -7.40 -5.79 2.04
C ASP A 52 -8.30 -5.19 3.13
N GLU A 53 -7.79 -5.19 4.36
CA GLU A 53 -8.49 -4.73 5.56
C GLU A 53 -8.31 -3.23 5.85
N GLY A 54 -7.59 -2.53 4.97
CA GLY A 54 -7.31 -1.09 5.04
C GLY A 54 -5.82 -0.76 5.18
N ASN A 55 -4.98 -1.71 5.58
CA ASN A 55 -3.54 -1.49 5.79
C ASN A 55 -2.82 -1.09 4.50
N ALA A 56 -3.04 -1.84 3.41
CA ALA A 56 -2.41 -1.51 2.14
C ALA A 56 -2.95 -0.19 1.55
N TRP A 57 -4.24 0.11 1.77
CA TRP A 57 -4.83 1.38 1.41
C TRP A 57 -4.21 2.57 2.14
N GLY A 58 -4.00 2.47 3.46
CA GLY A 58 -3.32 3.52 4.23
C GLY A 58 -1.88 3.75 3.80
N ARG A 59 -1.15 2.67 3.48
CA ARG A 59 0.21 2.76 2.93
C ARG A 59 0.24 3.39 1.55
N LEU A 60 -0.76 3.08 0.71
CA LEU A 60 -0.92 3.67 -0.61
C LEU A 60 -1.19 5.18 -0.48
N GLY A 61 -2.11 5.57 0.40
CA GLY A 61 -2.41 6.97 0.69
C GLY A 61 -1.17 7.74 1.17
N ALA A 62 -0.40 7.17 2.10
CA ALA A 62 0.81 7.80 2.62
C ALA A 62 1.88 7.99 1.52
N ALA A 63 2.10 6.96 0.70
CA ALA A 63 3.07 7.03 -0.39
C ALA A 63 2.67 8.06 -1.47
N LEU A 64 1.39 8.09 -1.86
CA LEU A 64 0.85 9.06 -2.82
C LEU A 64 0.94 10.50 -2.30
N ARG A 65 0.68 10.71 -1.00
CA ARG A 65 0.86 12.02 -0.35
C ARG A 65 2.32 12.47 -0.43
N SER A 66 3.27 11.59 -0.12
CA SER A 66 4.70 11.90 -0.22
C SER A 66 5.14 12.22 -1.66
N LEU A 67 4.44 11.68 -2.66
CA LEU A 67 4.63 12.02 -4.08
C LEU A 67 3.92 13.32 -4.52
N GLY A 68 3.17 13.97 -3.63
CA GLY A 68 2.36 15.15 -3.95
C GLY A 68 1.09 14.85 -4.75
N GLN A 69 0.69 13.58 -4.84
CA GLN A 69 -0.53 13.13 -5.51
C GLN A 69 -1.71 13.13 -4.54
N ASP A 70 -2.04 14.32 -4.02
CA ASP A 70 -2.97 14.47 -2.89
C ASP A 70 -4.40 13.97 -3.20
N GLU A 71 -4.90 14.15 -4.42
CA GLU A 71 -6.22 13.66 -4.82
C GLU A 71 -6.29 12.12 -4.78
N GLU A 72 -5.28 11.45 -5.34
CA GLU A 72 -5.19 9.99 -5.32
C GLU A 72 -4.93 9.46 -3.89
N ALA A 73 -4.20 10.21 -3.09
CA ALA A 73 -3.95 9.88 -1.69
C ALA A 73 -5.25 9.91 -0.87
N ARG A 74 -6.07 10.95 -1.03
CA ARG A 74 -7.41 11.06 -0.40
C ARG A 74 -8.32 9.91 -0.80
N GLU A 75 -8.32 9.55 -2.08
CA GLU A 75 -9.09 8.39 -2.56
C GLU A 75 -8.62 7.09 -1.89
N ALA A 76 -7.30 6.88 -1.80
CA ALA A 76 -6.74 5.70 -1.15
C ALA A 76 -7.12 5.60 0.34
N TYR A 77 -7.02 6.68 1.10
CA TYR A 77 -7.48 6.70 2.50
C TYR A 77 -8.99 6.47 2.62
N GLY A 78 -9.80 7.05 1.74
CA GLY A 78 -11.25 6.81 1.68
C GLY A 78 -11.60 5.32 1.44
N ASN A 79 -10.91 4.68 0.51
CA ASN A 79 -11.02 3.24 0.28
C ASN A 79 -10.55 2.42 1.49
N GLY A 80 -9.48 2.88 2.16
CA GLY A 80 -8.99 2.31 3.41
C GLY A 80 -10.03 2.35 4.53
N ILE A 81 -10.75 3.47 4.69
CA ILE A 81 -11.85 3.60 5.66
C ILE A 81 -12.97 2.61 5.34
N ALA A 82 -13.37 2.51 4.07
CA ALA A 82 -14.41 1.57 3.66
C ALA A 82 -14.00 0.10 3.91
N ALA A 83 -12.73 -0.23 3.64
CA ALA A 83 -12.14 -1.53 3.95
C ALA A 83 -12.13 -1.82 5.46
N ALA A 84 -11.58 -0.90 6.26
CA ALA A 84 -11.50 -1.04 7.70
C ALA A 84 -12.88 -1.19 8.36
N ARG A 85 -13.90 -0.45 7.88
CA ARG A 85 -15.29 -0.62 8.34
C ARG A 85 -15.84 -2.01 8.03
N ARG A 86 -15.62 -2.52 6.82
CA ARG A 86 -16.09 -3.86 6.40
C ARG A 86 -15.49 -4.96 7.27
N HIS A 87 -14.23 -4.80 7.69
CA HIS A 87 -13.48 -5.76 8.50
C HIS A 87 -13.51 -5.48 10.01
N ALA A 88 -14.32 -4.51 10.45
CA ALA A 88 -14.48 -4.13 11.87
C ALA A 88 -13.17 -3.69 12.56
N HIS A 89 -12.38 -2.86 11.88
CA HIS A 89 -11.18 -2.18 12.39
C HIS A 89 -11.46 -0.69 12.69
N PRO A 90 -12.22 -0.35 13.75
CA PRO A 90 -12.63 1.04 14.01
C PRO A 90 -11.44 1.98 14.25
N THR A 91 -10.38 1.52 14.91
CA THR A 91 -9.20 2.36 15.16
C THR A 91 -8.48 2.80 13.89
N MET A 92 -8.51 1.96 12.83
CA MET A 92 -7.96 2.30 11.53
C MET A 92 -8.86 3.29 10.78
N VAL A 93 -10.17 3.19 10.99
CA VAL A 93 -11.13 4.17 10.48
C VAL A 93 -10.85 5.54 11.09
N ASP A 94 -10.72 5.61 12.42
CA ASP A 94 -10.38 6.86 13.12
C ASP A 94 -9.04 7.42 12.61
N GLU A 95 -7.97 6.62 12.54
CA GLU A 95 -6.65 7.05 12.05
C GLU A 95 -6.73 7.66 10.64
N PHE A 96 -7.41 6.99 9.71
CA PHE A 96 -7.52 7.50 8.34
C PHE A 96 -8.43 8.72 8.24
N GLN A 97 -9.46 8.83 9.08
CA GLN A 97 -10.29 10.03 9.13
C GLN A 97 -9.48 11.22 9.65
N GLU A 98 -8.70 11.06 10.72
CA GLU A 98 -7.82 12.10 11.24
C GLU A 98 -6.85 12.60 10.16
N VAL A 99 -6.25 11.70 9.37
CA VAL A 99 -5.39 12.09 8.24
C VAL A 99 -6.14 12.91 7.19
N LEU A 100 -7.41 12.58 6.92
CA LEU A 100 -8.25 13.33 5.98
C LEU A 100 -8.67 14.69 6.52
N ASP A 101 -8.98 14.78 7.82
CA ASP A 101 -9.36 16.03 8.48
C ASP A 101 -8.17 17.02 8.55
N ASP A 102 -6.94 16.53 8.67
CA ASP A 102 -5.71 17.35 8.64
C ASP A 102 -5.38 17.94 7.24
N TRP A 103 -6.17 17.62 6.22
CA TRP A 103 -5.95 18.05 4.83
C TRP A 103 -6.80 19.26 4.38
N ASP A 104 -7.66 19.78 5.26
CA ASP A 104 -8.52 20.96 5.06
C ASP A 104 -7.80 22.30 5.35
#